data_AF-A0A9N9I551-F1
#
_entry.id   AF-A0A9N9I551-F1
#
_cell.length_a   1.000
_cell.length_b   1.000
_cell.length_c   1.000
_cell.angle_alpha   90.00
_cell.angle_beta   90.00
_cell.angle_gamma   90.00
#
_symmetry.space_group_name_H-M   'P 1'
#
loop_
_entity.id
_entity.type
_entity.pdbx_description
1 polymer ?
#
loop_
_entity_poly.entity_id
_entity_poly.type
_entity_poly.pdbx_seq_one_letter_code
_entity_poly.pdbx_strand_id
1 'polypeptide(L)' 'MINYFENIVDEVKINIFKNVETPINLALSSRSWARIAKDPYAKTEWLILHYGKAHAMFHAVRLGPSFIDVA' A
#
# COMPACT_ATOMS: atom_id res chain seq x y z
N MET A 1 -6.87 -9.55 -22.21
CA MET A 1 -8.22 -9.34 -21.67
C MET A 1 -8.05 -9.02 -20.20
N ILE A 2 -8.39 -7.81 -19.76
CA ILE A 2 -8.25 -7.40 -18.35
C ILE A 2 -9.30 -8.15 -17.54
N ASN A 3 -8.90 -8.88 -16.51
CA ASN A 3 -9.82 -9.65 -15.67
C ASN A 3 -10.51 -8.68 -14.69
N TYR A 4 -11.68 -8.18 -15.06
CA TYR A 4 -12.42 -7.14 -14.33
C TYR A 4 -12.62 -7.48 -12.83
N PHE A 5 -12.85 -8.77 -12.53
CA PHE A 5 -13.00 -9.24 -11.15
C PHE A 5 -11.73 -9.10 -10.31
N GLU A 6 -10.55 -9.34 -10.90
CA GLU A 6 -9.28 -9.18 -10.20
C GLU A 6 -9.01 -7.72 -9.85
N ASN A 7 -9.36 -6.79 -10.75
CA ASN A 7 -9.24 -5.35 -10.49
C ASN A 7 -10.10 -4.89 -9.32
N ILE A 8 -11.35 -5.35 -9.24
CA ILE A 8 -12.25 -5.00 -8.11
C ILE A 8 -11.68 -5.53 -6.80
N VAL A 9 -11.19 -6.78 -6.79
CA VAL A 9 -10.60 -7.38 -5.59
C VAL A 9 -9.38 -6.58 -5.12
N ASP A 10 -8.55 -6.09 -6.05
CA ASP A 10 -7.39 -5.28 -5.71
C ASP A 10 -7.78 -3.89 -5.21
N GLU A 11 -8.77 -3.25 -5.82
CA GLU A 11 -9.28 -1.96 -5.36
C GLU A 11 -9.82 -2.04 -3.91
N VAL A 12 -10.59 -3.09 -3.60
CA VAL A 12 -11.07 -3.35 -2.23
C VAL A 12 -9.91 -3.57 -1.28
N LYS A 13 -8.91 -4.36 -1.67
CA LYS A 13 -7.71 -4.58 -0.84
C LYS A 13 -6.92 -3.31 -0.62
N ILE A 14 -6.76 -2.46 -1.62
CA ILE A 14 -6.08 -1.15 -1.49
C ILE A 14 -6.84 -0.25 -0.53
N ASN A 15 -8.17 -0.22 -0.62
CA ASN A 15 -9.02 0.53 0.31
C ASN A 15 -8.94 0.01 1.75
N ILE A 16 -8.78 -1.31 1.96
CA ILE A 16 -8.51 -1.86 3.29
C ILE A 16 -7.10 -1.46 3.73
N PHE A 17 -6.10 -1.71 2.88
CA PHE A 17 -4.68 -1.50 3.14
C PHE A 17 -4.37 -0.07 3.59
N LYS A 18 -4.93 0.94 2.90
CA LYS A 18 -4.67 2.35 3.22
C LYS A 18 -5.12 2.77 4.62
N ASN A 19 -6.05 2.04 5.24
CA ASN A 19 -6.59 2.33 6.59
C ASN A 19 -5.85 1.57 7.71
N VAL A 20 -4.85 0.75 7.38
CA VAL A 20 -4.14 -0.09 8.35
C VAL A 20 -2.98 0.70 8.96
N GLU A 21 -2.96 0.83 10.28
CA GLU A 21 -1.91 1.58 10.99
C GLU A 21 -0.50 0.98 10.77
N THR A 22 -0.39 -0.35 10.77
CA THR A 22 0.90 -1.06 10.59
C THR A 22 0.86 -1.94 9.34
N PRO A 23 1.14 -1.38 8.14
CA PRO A 23 0.99 -2.09 6.87
C PRO A 23 1.94 -3.30 6.72
N ILE A 24 3.07 -3.33 7.43
CA ILE A 24 4.04 -4.43 7.37
C ILE A 24 3.47 -5.75 7.91
N ASN A 25 2.70 -5.72 9.01
CA ASN A 25 2.09 -6.92 9.58
C ASN A 25 1.09 -7.55 8.60
N LEU A 26 0.31 -6.70 7.91
CA LEU A 26 -0.63 -7.15 6.89
C LEU A 26 0.12 -7.72 5.67
N ALA A 27 1.19 -7.07 5.21
CA ALA A 27 2.02 -7.56 4.12
C ALA A 27 2.61 -8.95 4.41
N LEU A 28 3.07 -9.20 5.64
CA LEU A 28 3.64 -10.48 6.06
C LEU A 28 2.60 -11.61 6.19
N SER A 29 1.32 -11.28 6.32
CA SER A 29 0.26 -12.28 6.53
C SER A 29 -0.02 -13.15 5.30
N SER A 30 0.18 -12.64 4.08
CA SER A 30 -0.08 -13.41 2.85
C SER A 30 0.64 -12.85 1.62
N ARG A 31 0.89 -13.70 0.63
CA ARG A 31 1.43 -13.28 -0.68
C ARG A 31 0.53 -12.26 -1.38
N SER A 32 -0.78 -12.37 -1.22
CA SER A 32 -1.71 -11.41 -1.82
C SER A 32 -1.55 -10.02 -1.20
N TRP A 33 -1.39 -9.94 0.12
CA TRP A 33 -1.19 -8.67 0.81
C TRP A 33 0.19 -8.11 0.55
N ALA A 34 1.23 -8.95 0.49
CA ALA A 34 2.56 -8.54 0.08
C ALA A 34 2.57 -7.89 -1.31
N ARG A 35 1.78 -8.41 -2.27
CA ARG A 35 1.64 -7.78 -3.60
C ARG A 35 1.00 -6.39 -3.52
N ILE A 36 -0.10 -6.24 -2.78
CA ILE A 36 -0.76 -4.93 -2.58
C ILE A 36 0.19 -3.96 -1.87
N ALA A 37 0.95 -4.43 -0.89
CA ALA A 37 1.87 -3.60 -0.15
C ALA A 37 3.07 -3.14 -1.00
N LYS A 38 3.40 -3.85 -2.10
CA LYS A 38 4.39 -3.47 -3.12
C LYS A 38 3.81 -2.54 -4.21
N ASP A 39 2.49 -2.42 -4.31
CA ASP A 39 1.82 -1.58 -5.31
C ASP A 39 2.07 -0.07 -5.06
N PRO A 40 2.61 0.68 -6.03
CA PRO A 40 2.91 2.10 -5.84
C PRO A 40 1.69 2.97 -5.55
N TYR A 41 0.53 2.63 -6.11
CA TYR A 41 -0.70 3.38 -5.88
C TYR A 41 -1.21 3.14 -4.46
N ALA A 42 -1.20 1.89 -3.99
CA ALA A 42 -1.53 1.55 -2.60
C ALA A 42 -0.63 2.25 -1.57
N LYS A 43 0.69 2.29 -1.82
CA LYS A 43 1.66 3.03 -0.99
C LYS A 43 1.34 4.51 -0.95
N THR A 44 1.00 5.10 -2.10
CA THR A 44 0.67 6.52 -2.22
C THR A 44 -0.61 6.86 -1.46
N GLU A 45 -1.67 6.07 -1.63
CA GLU A 45 -2.95 6.23 -0.91
C GLU A 45 -2.75 6.15 0.61
N TRP A 46 -1.96 5.20 1.09
CA TRP A 46 -1.63 5.08 2.52
C TRP A 46 -0.87 6.32 3.02
N LEU A 47 0.17 6.77 2.31
CA LEU A 47 0.94 7.97 2.68
C LEU A 47 0.07 9.23 2.72
N ILE A 48 -0.81 9.39 1.73
CA ILE A 48 -1.73 10.53 1.66
C ILE A 48 -2.72 10.49 2.82
N LEU A 49 -3.27 9.33 3.16
CA LEU A 49 -4.21 9.20 4.27
C LEU A 49 -3.55 9.53 5.61
N HIS A 50 -2.35 8.99 5.85
CA HIS A 50 -1.68 9.08 7.17
C HIS A 50 -0.88 10.38 7.39
N TYR A 51 -0.35 11.00 6.33
CA TYR A 51 0.49 12.20 6.45
C TYR A 51 -0.07 13.44 5.72
N GLY A 52 -1.15 13.27 4.95
CA GLY A 52 -1.72 14.31 4.11
C GLY A 52 -0.93 14.52 2.81
N LYS A 53 -1.63 15.02 1.78
CA LYS A 53 -1.08 15.20 0.42
C LYS A 53 0.18 16.07 0.39
N ALA A 54 0.23 17.14 1.19
CA ALA A 54 1.36 18.08 1.20
C ALA A 54 2.66 17.46 1.74
N HIS A 55 2.57 16.47 2.64
CA HIS A 55 3.73 15.87 3.30
C HIS A 55 4.05 14.47 2.81
N ALA A 56 3.15 13.84 2.03
CA ALA A 56 3.30 12.46 1.56
C ALA A 56 4.66 12.21 0.90
N MET A 57 5.14 13.12 0.06
CA MET A 57 6.44 13.00 -0.62
C MET A 57 7.62 13.05 0.36
N PHE A 58 7.59 13.99 1.32
CA PHE A 58 8.62 14.08 2.36
C PHE A 58 8.69 12.79 3.20
N HIS A 59 7.53 12.28 3.61
CA HIS A 59 7.46 11.04 4.38
C HIS A 59 7.90 9.82 3.56
N ALA A 60 7.56 9.75 2.27
CA ALA A 60 8.03 8.69 1.38
C ALA A 60 9.56 8.63 1.33
N VAL A 61 10.22 9.77 1.13
CA VAL A 61 11.69 9.87 1.13
C VAL A 61 12.28 9.47 2.49
N ARG A 62 11.66 9.94 3.58
CA ARG A 62 12.09 9.61 4.96
C ARG A 62 12.00 8.11 5.27
N LEU A 63 10.96 7.44 4.78
CA LEU A 63 10.72 6.01 5.02
C LEU A 63 11.62 5.12 4.14
N GLY A 64 12.12 5.68 3.03
CA GLY A 64 13.17 5.10 2.22
C GLY A 64 12.76 3.85 1.43
N PRO A 65 13.73 3.15 0.81
CA PRO A 65 13.48 1.95 0.01
C PRO A 65 12.81 0.83 0.80
N SER A 66 13.09 0.76 2.11
CA SER A 66 12.52 -0.20 3.06
C SER A 66 11.04 0.01 3.37
N PHE A 67 10.43 1.09 2.88
CA PHE A 67 9.12 1.55 3.35
C PHE A 67 8.07 0.42 3.32
N ILE A 68 8.06 -0.40 2.27
CA ILE A 68 7.41 -1.72 2.27
C ILE A 68 8.08 -2.58 1.19
N ASP A 69 9.35 -2.91 1.40
CA ASP A 69 9.93 -4.06 0.72
C ASP A 69 10.22 -5.10 1.78
N VAL A 70 9.30 -6.06 1.89
CA VAL A 70 9.62 -7.34 2.51
C VAL A 70 10.50 -8.07 1.50
N ALA A 71 11.77 -8.25 1.88
CA ALA A 71 12.74 -9.08 1.17
C ALA A 71 12.20 -10.50 0.96
#